data_AF-A0A9N8P435-F1
#
_entry.id   AF-A0A9N8P435-F1
#
_cell.length_a   1.000
_cell.length_b   1.000
_cell.length_c   1.000
_cell.angle_alpha   90.00
_cell.angle_beta   90.00
_cell.angle_gamma   90.00
#
_symmetry.space_group_name_H-M   'P 1'
#
loop_
_entity.id
_entity.type
_entity.pdbx_description
1 polymer ?
#
loop_
_entity_poly.entity_id
_entity_poly.type
_entity_poly.pdbx_seq_one_letter_code
_entity_poly.pdbx_strand_id
1 'polypeptide(L)'
;MKTTKMVLLFIIIISFGACKKDSKGEKDNYTTVKESAAASECLAPANWFTIVNNTRQTPPPNEGPTSVFANNATVTNCDFHQWSWQKFLWLTNEVNGQPFFMTNLIQVNAAGQRLNPSSGIVLTDTAQASGSTDILKTPNYPSGVPKSTTVYYSIFMDKLMYGTMLKYGPIAKNDPTKVKDIAFPVGSLELKTSWIDASVLKDPSSYFVTQGVINGVKTKVALLGMHVVGIVENHPEFVWATFEHENLAPAYDWSKATPTTDAPVTSTVDYPFFNKASTATVTNITSGNGIYTDVFSVYKYGVPVEKAMKGTHNVQLFMQTSQNGSQNLNNIRTINQSVKKQLTGVWNNYFYNGSLWINTAGYNSTPAQAALLDSLSYDLSNSAPGKLTRGSVSAYNITMETYVQVGFNPTSIHGNSVSNLVNCFSCHNTYYKSNLSPLFISHVFTGYVGDLQGLNRKQIKDEHVKDIVKQFNLRLKLRTKQ
;
A
#
# COMPACT_ATOMS: atom_id res chain seq x y z
N MET A 1 0.94 -83.80 8.16
CA MET A 1 1.12 -84.23 9.57
C MET A 1 1.27 -83.01 10.45
N LYS A 2 0.39 -82.91 11.45
CA LYS A 2 0.43 -82.20 12.76
C LYS A 2 1.49 -81.09 12.93
N THR A 3 1.15 -79.80 12.98
CA THR A 3 0.70 -79.01 14.16
C THR A 3 1.56 -79.12 15.43
N THR A 4 2.14 -77.99 15.85
CA THR A 4 2.13 -77.47 17.25
C THR A 4 2.72 -76.04 17.25
N LYS A 5 1.89 -75.00 17.43
CA LYS A 5 1.61 -74.25 18.68
C LYS A 5 2.87 -73.61 19.29
N MET A 6 3.02 -72.29 19.23
CA MET A 6 2.41 -71.25 20.10
C MET A 6 3.29 -71.00 21.33
N VAL A 7 3.65 -69.74 21.58
CA VAL A 7 3.49 -68.97 22.84
C VAL A 7 4.47 -67.78 22.90
N LEU A 8 3.88 -66.62 23.22
CA LEU A 8 4.46 -65.33 23.60
C LEU A 8 5.55 -65.42 24.69
N LEU A 9 6.50 -64.46 24.70
CA LEU A 9 6.75 -63.67 25.91
C LEU A 9 7.47 -62.33 25.63
N PHE A 10 7.01 -61.31 26.35
CA PHE A 10 7.49 -59.93 26.48
C PHE A 10 8.63 -59.82 27.53
N ILE A 11 9.18 -58.59 27.69
CA ILE A 11 9.99 -58.02 28.82
C ILE A 11 11.47 -57.78 28.42
N ILE A 12 11.90 -56.57 28.05
CA ILE A 12 12.29 -55.35 28.83
C ILE A 12 13.54 -55.55 29.71
N ILE A 13 14.58 -54.70 29.50
CA ILE A 13 15.55 -54.07 30.45
C ILE A 13 16.68 -53.45 29.57
N ILE A 14 16.74 -52.13 29.32
CA ILE A 14 17.27 -51.01 30.13
C ILE A 14 18.81 -50.95 30.25
N SER A 15 19.37 -49.97 29.51
CA SER A 15 20.45 -49.01 29.86
C SER A 15 21.92 -49.44 29.97
N PHE A 16 22.77 -48.75 29.19
CA PHE A 16 23.97 -47.95 29.51
C PHE A 16 24.76 -47.82 28.19
N GLY A 17 24.88 -46.66 27.53
CA GLY A 17 25.58 -45.48 28.01
C GLY A 17 26.97 -45.41 27.36
N ALA A 18 27.09 -44.80 26.18
CA ALA A 18 28.38 -44.35 25.65
C ALA A 18 28.19 -43.09 24.80
N CYS A 19 28.47 -41.95 25.43
CA CYS A 19 28.67 -40.67 24.77
C CYS A 19 29.91 -40.73 23.87
N LYS A 20 29.80 -40.21 22.63
CA LYS A 20 30.91 -39.53 21.97
C LYS A 20 30.41 -38.20 21.42
N LYS A 21 30.93 -37.12 22.00
CA LYS A 21 30.81 -35.74 21.53
C LYS A 21 31.76 -35.55 20.35
N ASP A 22 31.26 -34.84 19.34
CA ASP A 22 31.88 -33.76 18.54
C ASP A 22 31.03 -33.63 17.27
N SER A 23 30.62 -32.48 16.73
CA SER A 23 30.86 -31.07 17.00
C SER A 23 29.65 -30.28 16.46
N LYS A 24 29.49 -29.03 16.90
CA LYS A 24 28.32 -28.16 16.69
C LYS A 24 28.06 -27.90 15.19
N GLY A 25 27.00 -28.51 14.65
CA GLY A 25 26.31 -28.10 13.44
C GLY A 25 25.00 -27.39 13.80
N GLU A 26 24.83 -26.20 13.22
CA GLU A 26 23.66 -25.32 13.33
C GLU A 26 22.38 -26.10 12.99
N LYS A 27 21.47 -26.22 13.96
CA LYS A 27 20.21 -26.94 13.75
C LYS A 27 19.27 -26.06 12.93
N ASP A 28 18.98 -26.53 11.74
CA ASP A 28 17.81 -26.17 10.94
C ASP A 28 16.54 -26.14 11.81
N ASN A 29 16.04 -24.93 12.07
CA ASN A 29 14.68 -24.72 12.54
C ASN A 29 13.71 -24.82 11.34
N TYR A 30 13.50 -26.03 10.82
CA TYR A 30 12.25 -26.34 10.13
C TYR A 30 11.18 -26.57 11.20
N THR A 31 10.50 -25.51 11.60
CA THR A 31 9.26 -25.65 12.36
C THR A 31 8.21 -26.27 11.45
N THR A 32 7.98 -27.57 11.62
CA THR A 32 6.65 -28.15 11.44
C THR A 32 5.67 -27.30 12.22
N VAL A 33 4.58 -26.88 11.57
CA VAL A 33 3.52 -26.09 12.16
C VAL A 33 2.93 -26.87 13.34
N LYS A 34 3.42 -26.60 14.55
CA LYS A 34 2.64 -26.77 15.77
C LYS A 34 1.80 -25.52 15.90
N GLU A 35 0.48 -25.70 16.04
CA GLU A 35 -0.45 -24.67 16.50
C GLU A 35 0.13 -23.99 17.74
N SER A 36 0.77 -22.85 17.52
CA SER A 36 0.99 -21.87 18.58
C SER A 36 -0.39 -21.32 18.94
N ALA A 37 -0.64 -21.14 20.25
CA ALA A 37 -1.83 -20.50 20.80
C ALA A 37 -2.37 -19.43 19.83
N ALA A 38 -3.64 -19.59 19.41
CA ALA A 38 -4.27 -18.74 18.41
C ALA A 38 -4.00 -17.27 18.75
N ALA A 39 -3.17 -16.61 17.95
CA ALA A 39 -3.11 -15.16 17.93
C ALA A 39 -4.56 -14.68 17.77
N SER A 40 -5.03 -13.78 18.63
CA SER A 40 -6.37 -13.20 18.51
C SER A 40 -6.58 -12.80 17.05
N GLU A 41 -7.58 -13.37 16.39
CA GLU A 41 -7.81 -13.17 14.97
C GLU A 41 -7.93 -11.67 14.68
N CYS A 42 -7.24 -11.19 13.64
CA CYS A 42 -7.34 -9.79 13.23
C CYS A 42 -8.70 -9.53 12.58
N LEU A 43 -9.70 -9.18 13.37
CA LEU A 43 -11.10 -9.07 12.96
C LEU A 43 -11.59 -7.61 12.97
N ALA A 44 -12.60 -7.32 12.16
CA ALA A 44 -13.30 -6.05 12.19
C ALA A 44 -14.39 -6.06 13.28
N PRO A 45 -14.36 -5.13 14.25
CA PRO A 45 -15.41 -4.96 15.26
C PRO A 45 -16.82 -4.78 14.67
N ALA A 46 -17.81 -5.46 15.25
CA ALA A 46 -19.19 -5.44 14.77
C ALA A 46 -19.85 -4.05 14.81
N ASN A 47 -19.45 -3.19 15.75
CA ASN A 47 -19.98 -1.83 15.87
C ASN A 47 -19.59 -0.92 14.70
N TRP A 48 -18.64 -1.31 13.84
CA TRP A 48 -18.31 -0.56 12.63
C TRP A 48 -19.42 -0.64 11.58
N PHE A 49 -20.28 -1.65 11.65
CA PHE A 49 -21.31 -1.95 10.65
C PHE A 49 -22.73 -1.64 11.14
N THR A 50 -22.86 -0.94 12.27
CA THR A 50 -24.16 -0.54 12.80
C THR A 50 -24.91 0.33 11.79
N ILE A 51 -26.14 -0.06 11.48
CA ILE A 51 -27.04 0.69 10.61
C ILE A 51 -28.01 1.50 11.47
N VAL A 52 -28.08 2.81 11.22
CA VAL A 52 -29.03 3.73 11.82
C VAL A 52 -29.74 4.47 10.70
N ASN A 53 -31.08 4.47 10.71
CA ASN A 53 -31.90 5.08 9.66
C ASN A 53 -31.47 4.66 8.23
N ASN A 54 -31.27 3.35 8.03
CA ASN A 54 -30.81 2.74 6.76
C ASN A 54 -29.42 3.16 6.27
N THR A 55 -28.63 3.86 7.09
CA THR A 55 -27.25 4.26 6.76
C THR A 55 -26.26 3.64 7.73
N ARG A 56 -25.08 3.23 7.22
CA ARG A 56 -23.98 2.76 8.06
C ARG A 56 -23.40 3.93 8.85
N GLN A 57 -23.18 3.73 10.15
CA GLN A 57 -22.60 4.71 11.06
C GLN A 57 -21.33 4.13 11.70
N THR A 58 -20.25 4.04 10.92
CA THR A 58 -18.95 3.65 11.45
C THR A 58 -18.38 4.78 12.32
N PRO A 59 -17.96 4.52 13.57
CA PRO A 59 -17.35 5.55 14.41
C PRO A 59 -15.99 6.00 13.84
N PRO A 60 -15.59 7.27 13.99
CA PRO A 60 -14.24 7.70 13.66
C PRO A 60 -13.21 6.90 14.47
N PRO A 61 -12.05 6.55 13.91
CA PRO A 61 -10.97 5.92 14.67
C PRO A 61 -10.49 6.80 15.83
N ASN A 62 -10.16 6.18 16.97
CA ASN A 62 -9.43 6.86 18.03
C ASN A 62 -7.94 6.86 17.66
N GLU A 63 -7.38 8.04 17.42
CA GLU A 63 -6.01 8.21 16.90
C GLU A 63 -5.08 8.86 17.92
N GLY A 64 -5.61 9.42 19.01
CA GLY A 64 -4.88 10.24 19.97
C GLY A 64 -4.26 9.48 21.16
N PRO A 65 -3.95 10.19 22.26
CA PRO A 65 -3.24 9.63 23.42
C PRO A 65 -3.97 8.51 24.18
N THR A 66 -5.24 8.26 23.89
CA THR A 66 -6.04 7.17 24.49
C THR A 66 -6.24 5.99 23.53
N SER A 67 -5.64 6.05 22.34
CA SER A 67 -5.73 4.99 21.33
C SER A 67 -4.80 3.82 21.66
N VAL A 68 -4.96 2.71 20.92
CA VAL A 68 -4.03 1.57 20.97
C VAL A 68 -2.60 1.97 20.59
N PHE A 69 -2.43 3.04 19.80
CA PHE A 69 -1.13 3.55 19.36
C PHE A 69 -0.37 4.33 20.44
N ALA A 70 -1.06 4.74 21.51
CA ALA A 70 -0.42 5.43 22.63
C ALA A 70 0.63 4.56 23.35
N ASN A 71 0.47 3.23 23.30
CA ASN A 71 1.48 2.29 23.79
C ASN A 71 2.21 1.60 22.63
N ASN A 72 3.26 2.26 22.16
CA ASN A 72 4.07 1.80 21.05
C ASN A 72 4.81 0.47 21.31
N ALA A 73 4.94 0.04 22.57
CA ALA A 73 5.55 -1.25 22.90
C ALA A 73 4.62 -2.44 22.61
N THR A 74 3.31 -2.20 22.49
CA THR A 74 2.30 -3.26 22.32
C THR A 74 1.55 -3.17 20.99
N VAL A 75 1.72 -2.09 20.22
CA VAL A 75 1.07 -1.94 18.92
C VAL A 75 1.51 -3.04 17.94
N THR A 76 0.57 -3.56 17.17
CA THR A 76 0.78 -4.65 16.23
C THR A 76 0.36 -4.25 14.82
N ASN A 77 0.79 -5.00 13.81
CA ASN A 77 0.25 -4.83 12.44
C ASN A 77 -1.28 -4.89 12.38
N CYS A 78 -1.92 -5.68 13.26
CA CYS A 78 -3.37 -5.76 13.26
C CYS A 78 -4.02 -4.43 13.63
N ASP A 79 -3.48 -3.70 14.61
CA ASP A 79 -3.99 -2.38 15.02
C ASP A 79 -3.97 -1.39 13.84
N PHE A 80 -2.89 -1.39 13.05
CA PHE A 80 -2.80 -0.57 11.84
C PHE A 80 -3.79 -1.01 10.76
N HIS A 81 -4.01 -2.31 10.57
CA HIS A 81 -4.99 -2.80 9.59
C HIS A 81 -6.43 -2.51 10.02
N GLN A 82 -6.72 -2.61 11.32
CA GLN A 82 -8.00 -2.24 11.90
C GLN A 82 -8.25 -0.74 11.73
N TRP A 83 -7.29 0.11 12.09
CA TRP A 83 -7.37 1.55 11.84
C TRP A 83 -7.63 1.84 10.36
N SER A 84 -6.92 1.17 9.46
CA SER A 84 -7.05 1.36 8.01
C SER A 84 -8.48 1.11 7.54
N TRP A 85 -9.05 -0.05 7.89
CA TRP A 85 -10.43 -0.41 7.55
C TRP A 85 -11.44 0.53 8.22
N GLN A 86 -11.27 0.84 9.51
CA GLN A 86 -12.17 1.74 10.21
C GLN A 86 -12.17 3.13 9.58
N LYS A 87 -11.00 3.65 9.21
CA LYS A 87 -10.87 4.96 8.56
C LYS A 87 -11.55 4.97 7.19
N PHE A 88 -11.34 3.94 6.36
CA PHE A 88 -12.05 3.80 5.09
C PHE A 88 -13.57 3.76 5.26
N LEU A 89 -14.06 2.95 6.20
CA LEU A 89 -15.50 2.83 6.49
C LEU A 89 -16.09 4.15 7.03
N TRP A 90 -15.38 4.85 7.92
CA TRP A 90 -15.79 6.15 8.42
C TRP A 90 -15.82 7.21 7.30
N LEU A 91 -14.79 7.26 6.45
CA LEU A 91 -14.73 8.18 5.29
C LEU A 91 -15.83 7.92 4.26
N THR A 92 -16.34 6.69 4.21
CA THR A 92 -17.39 6.27 3.29
C THR A 92 -18.76 6.17 3.97
N ASN A 93 -18.90 6.62 5.22
CA ASN A 93 -20.21 6.83 5.82
C ASN A 93 -21.02 7.79 4.95
N GLU A 94 -22.32 7.54 4.87
CA GLU A 94 -23.22 8.40 4.12
C GLU A 94 -23.60 9.64 4.96
N VAL A 95 -23.37 10.81 4.38
CA VAL A 95 -23.78 12.12 4.89
C VAL A 95 -24.56 12.81 3.78
N ASN A 96 -25.87 12.95 3.95
CA ASN A 96 -26.77 13.56 2.97
C ASN A 96 -26.68 12.93 1.56
N GLY A 97 -26.64 11.59 1.49
CA GLY A 97 -26.58 10.86 0.23
C GLY A 97 -25.21 10.90 -0.48
N GLN A 98 -24.16 11.37 0.19
CA GLN A 98 -22.79 11.36 -0.32
C GLN A 98 -21.82 10.80 0.74
N PRO A 99 -20.66 10.23 0.35
CA PRO A 99 -19.64 9.81 1.30
C PRO A 99 -19.07 11.00 2.09
N PHE A 100 -18.80 10.81 3.37
CA PHE A 100 -18.22 11.81 4.27
C PHE A 100 -17.01 12.52 3.65
N PHE A 101 -16.12 11.78 2.97
CA PHE A 101 -14.93 12.40 2.39
C PHE A 101 -15.24 13.46 1.30
N MET A 102 -16.37 13.33 0.61
CA MET A 102 -16.76 14.29 -0.45
C MET A 102 -17.34 15.58 0.12
N THR A 103 -17.96 15.52 1.31
CA THR A 103 -18.66 16.65 1.92
C THR A 103 -17.83 17.36 2.99
N ASN A 104 -16.90 16.65 3.64
CA ASN A 104 -16.21 17.14 4.83
C ASN A 104 -14.70 17.36 4.64
N LEU A 105 -14.09 16.85 3.56
CA LEU A 105 -12.69 17.11 3.23
C LEU A 105 -12.55 18.22 2.18
N ILE A 106 -11.36 18.80 2.12
CA ILE A 106 -10.98 19.85 1.19
C ILE A 106 -10.31 19.19 0.00
N GLN A 107 -10.93 19.27 -1.19
CA GLN A 107 -10.27 18.85 -2.41
C GLN A 107 -9.15 19.84 -2.78
N VAL A 108 -7.95 19.34 -3.08
CA VAL A 108 -6.79 20.12 -3.50
C VAL A 108 -6.17 19.53 -4.76
N ASN A 109 -5.40 20.33 -5.50
CA ASN A 109 -4.50 19.82 -6.53
C ASN A 109 -3.13 19.45 -5.93
N ALA A 110 -2.23 18.90 -6.75
CA ALA A 110 -0.86 18.54 -6.32
C ALA A 110 0.01 19.73 -5.82
N ALA A 111 -0.42 20.98 -6.04
CA ALA A 111 0.21 22.19 -5.53
C ALA A 111 -0.44 22.70 -4.23
N GLY A 112 -1.35 21.93 -3.62
CA GLY A 112 -2.05 22.32 -2.39
C GLY A 112 -3.10 23.40 -2.58
N GLN A 113 -3.43 23.78 -3.82
CA GLN A 113 -4.46 24.78 -4.10
C GLN A 113 -5.84 24.15 -3.98
N ARG A 114 -6.72 24.80 -3.22
CA ARG A 114 -8.11 24.35 -3.03
C ARG A 114 -8.86 24.36 -4.36
N LEU A 115 -9.55 23.26 -4.64
CA LEU A 115 -10.43 23.10 -5.79
C LEU A 115 -11.89 23.34 -5.37
N ASN A 116 -12.72 23.78 -6.32
CA ASN A 116 -14.15 23.96 -6.09
C ASN A 116 -14.94 22.75 -6.63
N PRO A 117 -15.44 21.85 -5.76
CA PRO A 117 -16.19 20.68 -6.18
C PRO A 117 -17.69 20.95 -6.40
N SER A 118 -18.17 22.21 -6.47
CA SER A 118 -19.61 22.52 -6.62
C SER A 118 -20.29 21.85 -7.82
N SER A 119 -19.52 21.48 -8.87
CA SER A 119 -20.03 20.76 -10.04
C SER A 119 -19.71 19.26 -10.06
N GLY A 120 -19.19 18.72 -8.95
CA GLY A 120 -18.62 17.38 -8.86
C GLY A 120 -17.11 17.41 -8.56
N ILE A 121 -16.54 16.24 -8.30
CA ILE A 121 -15.10 16.10 -8.01
C ILE A 121 -14.29 16.60 -9.21
N VAL A 122 -13.33 17.48 -8.98
CA VAL A 122 -12.48 18.02 -10.05
C VAL A 122 -11.38 17.02 -10.41
N LEU A 123 -11.27 16.65 -11.68
CA LEU A 123 -10.36 15.61 -12.15
C LEU A 123 -9.48 16.16 -13.28
N THR A 124 -8.23 16.52 -12.93
CA THR A 124 -7.25 17.05 -13.89
C THR A 124 -5.92 16.29 -13.90
N ASP A 125 -5.66 15.49 -12.86
CA ASP A 125 -4.37 14.81 -12.70
C ASP A 125 -4.48 13.37 -13.21
N THR A 126 -3.50 12.94 -14.01
CA THR A 126 -3.49 11.63 -14.69
C THR A 126 -2.15 10.90 -14.57
N ALA A 127 -1.15 11.56 -14.01
CA ALA A 127 0.19 11.02 -13.86
C ALA A 127 0.28 10.01 -12.70
N GLN A 128 0.93 8.88 -12.97
CA GLN A 128 1.24 7.85 -11.99
C GLN A 128 2.34 8.28 -11.02
N ALA A 129 2.57 7.49 -9.96
CA ALA A 129 3.67 7.70 -9.03
C ALA A 129 5.05 7.68 -9.71
N SER A 130 5.17 6.92 -10.80
CA SER A 130 6.41 6.70 -11.54
C SER A 130 6.88 7.87 -12.41
N GLY A 131 5.96 8.67 -12.96
CA GLY A 131 6.32 9.72 -13.92
C GLY A 131 5.15 10.56 -14.41
N SER A 132 5.44 11.75 -14.97
CA SER A 132 4.46 12.63 -15.62
C SER A 132 3.98 12.11 -16.98
N THR A 133 4.72 11.18 -17.59
CA THR A 133 4.39 10.53 -18.87
C THR A 133 3.74 9.16 -18.71
N ASP A 134 3.72 8.62 -17.48
CA ASP A 134 3.12 7.33 -17.20
C ASP A 134 1.66 7.53 -16.83
N ILE A 135 0.78 7.14 -17.76
CA ILE A 135 -0.66 7.39 -17.69
C ILE A 135 -1.37 6.04 -17.76
N LEU A 136 -2.11 5.67 -16.72
CA LEU A 136 -2.91 4.45 -16.76
C LEU A 136 -4.16 4.63 -17.63
N LYS A 137 -4.42 3.67 -18.51
CA LYS A 137 -5.59 3.63 -19.39
C LYS A 137 -6.23 2.24 -19.42
N THR A 138 -7.50 2.18 -19.78
CA THR A 138 -8.17 0.91 -20.12
C THR A 138 -7.68 0.35 -21.46
N PRO A 139 -7.88 -0.95 -21.73
CA PRO A 139 -7.48 -1.57 -22.99
C PRO A 139 -7.97 -0.89 -24.25
N ASN A 140 -7.10 -0.93 -25.25
CA ASN A 140 -7.46 -0.62 -26.63
C ASN A 140 -8.06 -1.89 -27.23
N TYR A 141 -9.39 -1.93 -27.36
CA TYR A 141 -10.07 -3.03 -28.03
C TYR A 141 -9.94 -2.87 -29.56
N PRO A 142 -9.70 -3.96 -30.32
CA PRO A 142 -9.67 -3.90 -31.78
C PRO A 142 -10.96 -3.34 -32.41
N SER A 143 -12.09 -3.56 -31.75
CA SER A 143 -13.40 -2.98 -32.12
C SER A 143 -13.48 -1.46 -31.96
N GLY A 144 -12.55 -0.85 -31.22
CA GLY A 144 -12.63 0.53 -30.74
C GLY A 144 -13.67 0.77 -29.64
N VAL A 145 -14.35 -0.28 -29.18
CA VAL A 145 -15.46 -0.20 -28.21
C VAL A 145 -15.27 -1.24 -27.08
N PRO A 146 -15.29 -0.82 -25.80
CA PRO A 146 -15.34 0.58 -25.35
C PRO A 146 -14.07 1.34 -25.73
N LYS A 147 -14.18 2.66 -25.87
CA LYS A 147 -13.03 3.52 -26.13
C LYS A 147 -12.07 3.44 -24.94
N SER A 148 -10.77 3.33 -25.22
CA SER A 148 -9.76 3.43 -24.17
C SER A 148 -9.85 4.78 -23.47
N THR A 149 -9.90 4.74 -22.15
CA THR A 149 -10.12 5.90 -21.28
C THR A 149 -9.01 5.98 -20.23
N THR A 150 -8.66 7.21 -19.88
CA THR A 150 -7.63 7.53 -18.88
C THR A 150 -8.18 7.46 -17.47
N VAL A 151 -7.36 6.98 -16.53
CA VAL A 151 -7.63 7.08 -15.09
C VAL A 151 -7.19 8.45 -14.58
N TYR A 152 -8.06 9.08 -13.79
CA TYR A 152 -7.84 10.40 -13.20
C TYR A 152 -7.70 10.30 -11.68
N TYR A 153 -6.96 11.21 -11.08
CA TYR A 153 -6.76 11.26 -9.63
C TYR A 153 -7.34 12.54 -9.02
N SER A 154 -7.72 12.43 -7.77
CA SER A 154 -8.06 13.56 -6.91
C SER A 154 -7.44 13.40 -5.54
N ILE A 155 -7.10 14.53 -4.91
CA ILE A 155 -6.52 14.58 -3.58
C ILE A 155 -7.46 15.37 -2.66
N PHE A 156 -7.66 14.86 -1.45
CA PHE A 156 -8.41 15.54 -0.40
C PHE A 156 -7.58 15.60 0.88
N MET A 157 -7.77 16.65 1.65
CA MET A 157 -7.18 16.83 2.97
C MET A 157 -8.24 17.18 3.99
N ASP A 158 -8.04 16.76 5.23
CA ASP A 158 -8.81 17.31 6.32
C ASP A 158 -8.34 18.74 6.67
N LYS A 159 -9.10 19.41 7.55
CA LYS A 159 -8.78 20.80 7.94
C LYS A 159 -7.46 20.89 8.69
N LEU A 160 -7.10 19.88 9.49
CA LEU A 160 -5.88 19.88 10.30
C LEU A 160 -4.63 19.79 9.42
N MET A 161 -4.62 18.86 8.46
CA MET A 161 -3.52 18.73 7.52
C MET A 161 -3.40 19.97 6.62
N TYR A 162 -4.51 20.44 6.07
CA TYR A 162 -4.51 21.63 5.20
C TYR A 162 -4.03 22.89 5.96
N GLY A 163 -4.50 23.11 7.19
CA GLY A 163 -4.05 24.22 8.03
C GLY A 163 -2.55 24.13 8.38
N THR A 164 -2.05 22.92 8.63
CA THR A 164 -0.61 22.68 8.87
C THR A 164 0.23 23.02 7.64
N MET A 165 -0.23 22.61 6.45
CA MET A 165 0.44 22.95 5.18
C MET A 165 0.50 24.47 4.97
N LEU A 166 -0.61 25.19 5.17
CA LEU A 166 -0.65 26.64 5.04
C LEU A 166 0.25 27.35 6.05
N LYS A 167 0.38 26.81 7.27
CA LYS A 167 1.25 27.37 8.32
C LYS A 167 2.73 27.22 7.96
N TYR A 168 3.16 26.02 7.59
CA TYR A 168 4.59 25.72 7.43
C TYR A 168 5.11 25.90 6.01
N GLY A 169 4.26 25.92 4.99
CA GLY A 169 4.67 26.14 3.61
C GLY A 169 5.45 27.44 3.39
N PRO A 170 4.96 28.62 3.85
CA PRO A 170 5.70 29.87 3.75
C PRO A 170 7.02 29.88 4.52
N ILE A 171 7.08 29.17 5.65
CA ILE A 171 8.31 29.01 6.44
C ILE A 171 9.34 28.21 5.64
N ALA A 172 8.94 27.04 5.13
CA ALA A 172 9.81 26.18 4.34
C ALA A 172 10.24 26.82 3.00
N LYS A 173 9.37 27.63 2.39
CA LYS A 173 9.67 28.41 1.19
C LYS A 173 10.83 29.38 1.43
N ASN A 174 10.82 30.08 2.57
CA ASN A 174 11.83 31.06 2.92
C ASN A 174 13.12 30.41 3.44
N ASP A 175 12.97 29.38 4.28
CA ASP A 175 14.07 28.63 4.87
C ASP A 175 13.62 27.20 5.24
N PRO A 176 13.92 26.20 4.40
CA PRO A 176 13.50 24.82 4.62
C PRO A 176 14.14 24.18 5.85
N THR A 177 15.25 24.70 6.39
CA THR A 177 15.84 24.13 7.62
C THR A 177 15.03 24.46 8.86
N LYS A 178 14.15 25.47 8.82
CA LYS A 178 13.27 25.84 9.94
C LYS A 178 12.10 24.90 10.14
N VAL A 179 11.85 23.99 9.22
CA VAL A 179 10.83 22.94 9.37
C VAL A 179 11.43 21.58 9.68
N LYS A 180 12.73 21.52 9.97
CA LYS A 180 13.41 20.30 10.41
C LYS A 180 12.73 19.71 11.65
N ASP A 181 12.59 18.39 11.67
CA ASP A 181 11.95 17.62 12.76
C ASP A 181 10.47 18.01 13.05
N ILE A 182 9.81 18.77 12.16
CA ILE A 182 8.38 19.09 12.29
C ILE A 182 7.54 18.02 11.58
N ALA A 183 6.58 17.44 12.29
CA ALA A 183 5.59 16.53 11.72
C ALA A 183 4.21 17.16 11.59
N PHE A 184 3.39 16.57 10.74
CA PHE A 184 1.96 16.85 10.77
C PHE A 184 1.36 16.36 12.10
N PRO A 185 0.35 17.05 12.67
CA PRO A 185 -0.25 16.65 13.94
C PRO A 185 -1.02 15.32 13.84
N VAL A 186 -1.15 14.62 14.98
CA VAL A 186 -2.05 13.46 15.13
C VAL A 186 -3.46 13.82 14.71
N GLY A 187 -4.10 12.93 13.93
CA GLY A 187 -5.41 13.12 13.31
C GLY A 187 -5.37 13.77 11.92
N SER A 188 -4.21 14.26 11.45
CA SER A 188 -4.05 14.73 10.08
C SER A 188 -4.38 13.63 9.08
N LEU A 189 -5.06 13.98 7.99
CA LEU A 189 -5.52 13.03 6.97
C LEU A 189 -5.34 13.58 5.55
N GLU A 190 -4.70 12.77 4.71
CA GLU A 190 -4.70 12.90 3.25
C GLU A 190 -5.45 11.71 2.63
N LEU A 191 -6.18 11.98 1.56
CA LEU A 191 -6.87 10.97 0.77
C LEU A 191 -6.47 11.19 -0.69
N LYS A 192 -6.00 10.14 -1.36
CA LYS A 192 -5.87 10.14 -2.82
C LYS A 192 -6.82 9.11 -3.39
N THR A 193 -7.58 9.48 -4.41
CA THR A 193 -8.55 8.58 -5.06
C THR A 193 -8.35 8.55 -6.57
N SER A 194 -8.66 7.42 -7.17
CA SER A 194 -8.56 7.17 -8.61
C SER A 194 -9.94 6.94 -9.20
N TRP A 195 -10.20 7.55 -10.35
CA TRP A 195 -11.50 7.63 -10.98
C TRP A 195 -11.41 7.32 -12.47
N ILE A 196 -12.50 6.80 -13.02
CA ILE A 196 -12.66 6.62 -14.46
C ILE A 196 -14.06 7.05 -14.90
N ASP A 197 -14.21 7.39 -16.17
CA ASP A 197 -15.54 7.53 -16.80
C ASP A 197 -16.33 6.23 -16.60
N ALA A 198 -17.48 6.29 -15.93
CA ALA A 198 -18.26 5.11 -15.60
C ALA A 198 -18.83 4.40 -16.85
N SER A 199 -18.94 5.10 -17.99
CA SER A 199 -19.48 4.54 -19.24
C SER A 199 -18.59 3.48 -19.87
N VAL A 200 -17.29 3.39 -19.50
CA VAL A 200 -16.40 2.34 -20.01
C VAL A 200 -16.43 1.06 -19.20
N LEU A 201 -17.12 1.06 -18.06
CA LEU A 201 -17.24 -0.12 -17.20
C LEU A 201 -18.40 -0.99 -17.68
N LYS A 202 -18.18 -2.31 -17.73
CA LYS A 202 -19.24 -3.28 -18.09
C LYS A 202 -20.38 -3.31 -17.07
N ASP A 203 -20.05 -3.16 -15.79
CA ASP A 203 -21.00 -3.09 -14.69
C ASP A 203 -20.64 -1.92 -13.77
N PRO A 204 -21.08 -0.68 -14.09
CA PRO A 204 -20.83 0.46 -13.23
C PRO A 204 -21.63 0.41 -11.91
N SER A 205 -22.62 -0.48 -11.77
CA SER A 205 -23.46 -0.54 -10.57
C SER A 205 -22.75 -1.12 -9.34
N SER A 206 -21.66 -1.88 -9.55
CA SER A 206 -20.81 -2.36 -8.47
C SER A 206 -19.91 -1.27 -7.87
N TYR A 207 -19.76 -0.14 -8.56
CA TYR A 207 -18.85 0.95 -8.19
C TYR A 207 -19.58 2.05 -7.44
N PHE A 208 -18.82 2.86 -6.70
CA PHE A 208 -19.33 4.12 -6.21
C PHE A 208 -19.26 5.11 -7.35
N VAL A 209 -20.43 5.50 -7.87
CA VAL A 209 -20.55 6.41 -9.01
C VAL A 209 -21.05 7.77 -8.55
N THR A 210 -20.34 8.82 -8.92
CA THR A 210 -20.71 10.20 -8.62
C THR A 210 -20.49 11.13 -9.80
N GLN A 211 -20.84 12.41 -9.64
CA GLN A 211 -20.54 13.44 -10.62
C GLN A 211 -19.09 13.91 -10.45
N GLY A 212 -18.33 13.87 -11.54
CA GLY A 212 -17.01 14.47 -11.65
C GLY A 212 -16.97 15.53 -12.75
N VAL A 213 -15.85 16.25 -12.80
CA VAL A 213 -15.50 17.21 -13.84
C VAL A 213 -14.14 16.84 -14.41
N ILE A 214 -14.13 16.16 -15.56
CA ILE A 214 -12.91 15.78 -16.28
C ILE A 214 -12.57 16.88 -17.26
N ASN A 215 -11.44 17.58 -17.06
CA ASN A 215 -10.99 18.67 -17.94
C ASN A 215 -12.08 19.71 -18.26
N GLY A 216 -12.91 20.06 -17.27
CA GLY A 216 -14.01 21.03 -17.42
C GLY A 216 -15.35 20.43 -17.88
N VAL A 217 -15.40 19.14 -18.23
CA VAL A 217 -16.62 18.46 -18.70
C VAL A 217 -17.24 17.64 -17.58
N LYS A 218 -18.54 17.81 -17.35
CA LYS A 218 -19.31 17.00 -16.40
C LYS A 218 -19.39 15.55 -16.89
N THR A 219 -18.87 14.62 -16.09
CA THR A 219 -18.83 13.19 -16.39
C THR A 219 -19.27 12.36 -15.19
N LYS A 220 -20.02 11.28 -15.42
CA LYS A 220 -20.27 10.27 -14.36
C LYS A 220 -19.01 9.45 -14.19
N VAL A 221 -18.47 9.44 -12.98
CA VAL A 221 -17.19 8.78 -12.69
C VAL A 221 -17.36 7.72 -11.62
N ALA A 222 -16.63 6.62 -11.79
CA ALA A 222 -16.59 5.49 -10.88
C ALA A 222 -15.27 5.49 -10.09
N LEU A 223 -15.36 5.31 -8.77
CA LEU A 223 -14.18 5.18 -7.91
C LEU A 223 -13.51 3.82 -8.13
N LEU A 224 -12.21 3.82 -8.42
CA LEU A 224 -11.44 2.59 -8.64
C LEU A 224 -10.62 2.20 -7.41
N GLY A 225 -10.13 3.18 -6.65
CA GLY A 225 -9.15 2.95 -5.61
C GLY A 225 -8.87 4.18 -4.78
N MET A 226 -8.26 3.97 -3.62
CA MET A 226 -8.11 4.97 -2.59
C MET A 226 -6.87 4.69 -1.73
N HIS A 227 -5.99 5.68 -1.60
CA HIS A 227 -5.02 5.74 -0.50
C HIS A 227 -5.62 6.56 0.63
N VAL A 228 -5.69 5.97 1.82
CA VAL A 228 -6.06 6.62 3.08
C VAL A 228 -4.79 6.78 3.90
N VAL A 229 -4.37 8.02 4.14
CA VAL A 229 -3.07 8.33 4.74
C VAL A 229 -3.28 9.23 5.95
N GLY A 230 -2.93 8.75 7.14
CA GLY A 230 -3.26 9.48 8.37
C GLY A 230 -2.25 9.33 9.49
N ILE A 231 -2.23 10.28 10.41
CA ILE A 231 -1.32 10.26 11.56
C ILE A 231 -2.05 9.79 12.81
N VAL A 232 -1.47 8.80 13.47
CA VAL A 232 -1.90 8.30 14.77
C VAL A 232 -0.81 8.59 15.81
N GLU A 233 -1.17 8.52 17.09
CA GLU A 233 -0.24 8.71 18.21
C GLU A 233 1.03 7.88 18.01
N ASN A 234 2.19 8.46 18.29
CA ASN A 234 3.53 7.84 18.12
C ASN A 234 3.96 7.47 16.68
N HIS A 235 3.16 7.75 15.65
CA HIS A 235 3.47 7.40 14.25
C HIS A 235 3.36 8.61 13.30
N PRO A 236 4.34 9.55 13.34
CA PRO A 236 4.33 10.77 12.51
C PRO A 236 4.65 10.54 11.02
N GLU A 237 5.03 9.33 10.62
CA GLU A 237 5.36 8.94 9.23
C GLU A 237 4.14 8.83 8.30
N PHE A 238 2.94 8.99 8.88
CA PHE A 238 1.66 8.52 8.36
C PHE A 238 1.55 6.99 8.26
N VAL A 239 0.39 6.47 8.64
CA VAL A 239 -0.05 5.13 8.24
C VAL A 239 -0.58 5.23 6.81
N TRP A 240 0.01 4.47 5.89
CA TRP A 240 -0.33 4.48 4.47
C TRP A 240 -1.18 3.25 4.14
N ALA A 241 -2.49 3.41 3.96
CA ALA A 241 -3.40 2.31 3.63
C ALA A 241 -3.94 2.42 2.21
N THR A 242 -4.00 1.31 1.48
CA THR A 242 -4.50 1.26 0.10
C THR A 242 -5.74 0.37 -0.02
N PHE A 243 -6.72 0.84 -0.80
CA PHE A 243 -7.97 0.16 -1.11
C PHE A 243 -8.19 0.17 -2.61
N GLU A 244 -8.73 -0.91 -3.13
CA GLU A 244 -9.01 -1.09 -4.56
C GLU A 244 -10.40 -1.68 -4.73
N HIS A 245 -11.09 -1.32 -5.80
CA HIS A 245 -12.25 -2.09 -6.26
C HIS A 245 -11.78 -3.49 -6.65
N GLU A 246 -12.62 -4.50 -6.43
CA GLU A 246 -12.32 -5.88 -6.82
C GLU A 246 -12.20 -6.01 -8.35
N ASN A 247 -11.38 -6.95 -8.82
CA ASN A 247 -11.31 -7.34 -10.23
C ASN A 247 -10.98 -6.18 -11.19
N LEU A 248 -10.02 -5.32 -10.85
CA LEU A 248 -9.53 -4.28 -11.77
C LEU A 248 -8.53 -4.82 -12.81
N ALA A 249 -7.77 -5.85 -12.45
CA ALA A 249 -6.73 -6.47 -13.27
C ALA A 249 -6.47 -7.92 -12.78
N PRO A 250 -5.90 -8.81 -13.62
CA PRO A 250 -5.46 -10.12 -13.17
C PRO A 250 -4.28 -10.00 -12.19
N ALA A 251 -4.04 -11.07 -11.42
CA ALA A 251 -2.87 -11.21 -10.58
C ALA A 251 -1.81 -12.07 -11.26
N TYR A 252 -0.54 -11.76 -11.00
CA TYR A 252 0.59 -12.56 -11.43
C TYR A 252 0.58 -13.94 -10.77
N ASP A 253 0.66 -14.99 -11.58
CA ASP A 253 0.64 -16.36 -11.11
C ASP A 253 2.05 -16.87 -10.82
N TRP A 254 2.49 -16.66 -9.58
CA TRP A 254 3.79 -17.12 -9.08
C TRP A 254 4.00 -18.64 -9.19
N SER A 255 2.95 -19.45 -9.32
CA SER A 255 3.11 -20.91 -9.51
C SER A 255 3.72 -21.25 -10.88
N LYS A 256 3.55 -20.38 -11.87
CA LYS A 256 4.06 -20.54 -13.24
C LYS A 256 5.46 -19.95 -13.45
N ALA A 257 5.96 -19.17 -12.50
CA ALA A 257 7.29 -18.58 -12.55
C ALA A 257 8.37 -19.55 -12.04
N THR A 258 9.60 -19.37 -12.52
CA THR A 258 10.81 -20.04 -11.98
C THR A 258 11.70 -19.03 -11.27
N PRO A 259 12.77 -19.45 -10.57
CA PRO A 259 13.74 -18.52 -9.98
C PRO A 259 14.42 -17.57 -10.98
N THR A 260 14.40 -17.90 -12.28
CA THR A 260 15.13 -17.16 -13.33
C THR A 260 14.26 -16.84 -14.55
N THR A 261 12.94 -17.05 -14.48
CA THR A 261 12.05 -16.83 -15.63
C THR A 261 10.68 -16.34 -15.18
N ASP A 262 10.24 -15.25 -15.80
CA ASP A 262 8.91 -14.70 -15.60
C ASP A 262 7.83 -15.56 -16.28
N ALA A 263 6.64 -15.60 -15.68
CA ALA A 263 5.46 -16.14 -16.31
C ALA A 263 4.76 -15.05 -17.14
N PRO A 264 4.32 -15.33 -18.37
CA PRO A 264 3.40 -14.42 -19.05
C PRO A 264 2.08 -14.34 -18.27
N VAL A 265 1.47 -13.16 -18.24
CA VAL A 265 0.16 -12.96 -17.62
C VAL A 265 -0.91 -12.99 -18.69
N THR A 266 -1.88 -13.88 -18.49
CA THR A 266 -3.04 -14.09 -19.36
C THR A 266 -4.31 -14.17 -18.51
N SER A 267 -5.46 -13.89 -19.09
CA SER A 267 -6.76 -14.02 -18.42
C SER A 267 -7.77 -14.76 -19.30
N THR A 268 -8.73 -15.44 -18.68
CA THR A 268 -9.91 -15.99 -19.38
C THR A 268 -11.08 -15.00 -19.45
N VAL A 269 -10.99 -13.86 -18.74
CA VAL A 269 -12.02 -12.82 -18.65
C VAL A 269 -11.44 -11.43 -18.89
N ASP A 270 -12.28 -10.52 -19.40
CA ASP A 270 -11.91 -9.12 -19.54
C ASP A 270 -11.98 -8.43 -18.17
N TYR A 271 -10.93 -7.69 -17.83
CA TYR A 271 -10.87 -6.79 -16.68
C TYR A 271 -10.88 -5.33 -17.16
N PRO A 272 -11.25 -4.37 -16.30
CA PRO A 272 -11.16 -2.94 -16.62
C PRO A 272 -9.78 -2.51 -17.17
N PHE A 273 -8.69 -3.10 -16.68
CA PHE A 273 -7.33 -2.78 -17.12
C PHE A 273 -6.59 -3.92 -17.84
N PHE A 274 -7.29 -4.97 -18.27
CA PHE A 274 -6.69 -6.09 -18.98
C PHE A 274 -7.66 -6.76 -19.96
N ASN A 275 -7.31 -6.78 -21.24
CA ASN A 275 -8.07 -7.49 -22.26
C ASN A 275 -7.71 -8.99 -22.23
N LYS A 276 -8.69 -9.89 -22.20
CA LYS A 276 -8.44 -11.34 -22.14
C LYS A 276 -7.66 -11.89 -23.35
N ALA A 277 -7.70 -11.19 -24.48
CA ALA A 277 -6.94 -11.54 -25.68
C ALA A 277 -5.45 -11.12 -25.58
N SER A 278 -5.09 -10.34 -24.55
CA SER A 278 -3.73 -9.87 -24.33
C SER A 278 -2.88 -10.92 -23.59
N THR A 279 -1.58 -10.89 -23.88
CA THR A 279 -0.55 -11.50 -23.03
C THR A 279 0.35 -10.38 -22.54
N ALA A 280 0.41 -10.18 -21.23
CA ALA A 280 1.25 -9.15 -20.62
C ALA A 280 2.54 -9.73 -20.05
N THR A 281 3.56 -8.89 -19.95
CA THR A 281 4.84 -9.20 -19.31
C THR A 281 5.21 -8.07 -18.36
N VAL A 282 6.35 -8.16 -17.66
CA VAL A 282 6.84 -7.10 -16.77
C VAL A 282 6.86 -5.71 -17.43
N THR A 283 7.00 -5.63 -18.75
CA THR A 283 6.93 -4.36 -19.50
C THR A 283 5.58 -3.66 -19.30
N ASN A 284 4.44 -4.36 -19.25
CA ASN A 284 3.13 -3.72 -19.04
C ASN A 284 3.01 -2.99 -17.68
N ILE A 285 3.91 -3.26 -16.74
CA ILE A 285 3.95 -2.65 -15.41
C ILE A 285 5.30 -1.98 -15.13
N THR A 286 6.00 -1.56 -16.18
CA THR A 286 7.28 -0.84 -16.11
C THR A 286 7.10 0.60 -16.56
N SER A 287 7.75 1.53 -15.87
CA SER A 287 7.73 2.96 -16.19
C SER A 287 8.42 3.28 -17.53
N GLY A 288 7.96 4.32 -18.23
CA GLY A 288 8.71 4.94 -19.33
C GLY A 288 8.74 4.17 -20.66
N ASN A 289 7.96 3.10 -20.82
CA ASN A 289 7.90 2.32 -22.06
C ASN A 289 6.70 2.66 -22.98
N GLY A 290 5.81 3.56 -22.55
CA GLY A 290 4.63 3.97 -23.32
C GLY A 290 3.49 2.94 -23.37
N ILE A 291 3.59 1.84 -22.62
CA ILE A 291 2.54 0.82 -22.50
C ILE A 291 1.61 1.21 -21.34
N TYR A 292 0.43 1.68 -21.71
CA TYR A 292 -0.51 2.28 -20.77
C TYR A 292 -1.67 1.36 -20.32
N THR A 293 -1.60 0.09 -20.69
CA THR A 293 -2.73 -0.85 -20.61
C THR A 293 -2.25 -2.28 -20.39
N ASP A 294 -3.21 -3.18 -20.14
CA ASP A 294 -3.01 -4.63 -20.01
C ASP A 294 -2.08 -4.92 -18.85
N VAL A 295 -2.36 -4.23 -17.75
CA VAL A 295 -1.57 -4.24 -16.52
C VAL A 295 -2.08 -5.33 -15.59
N PHE A 296 -1.27 -5.70 -14.61
CA PHE A 296 -1.58 -6.76 -13.65
C PHE A 296 -0.98 -6.47 -12.28
N SER A 297 -1.49 -7.15 -11.27
CA SER A 297 -1.07 -7.03 -9.87
C SER A 297 -0.04 -8.11 -9.51
N VAL A 298 1.04 -7.79 -8.81
CA VAL A 298 2.14 -8.74 -8.51
C VAL A 298 2.10 -9.28 -7.07
N TYR A 299 2.15 -8.39 -6.09
CA TYR A 299 2.23 -8.78 -4.67
C TYR A 299 0.87 -8.62 -4.00
N LYS A 300 0.24 -9.76 -3.66
CA LYS A 300 -1.03 -9.76 -2.94
C LYS A 300 -0.85 -9.11 -1.57
N TYR A 301 -1.70 -8.14 -1.25
CA TYR A 301 -1.66 -7.38 0.01
C TYR A 301 -0.34 -6.66 0.27
N GLY A 302 0.42 -6.36 -0.78
CA GLY A 302 1.75 -5.77 -0.69
C GLY A 302 2.76 -6.63 0.10
N VAL A 303 2.55 -7.95 0.14
CA VAL A 303 3.46 -8.90 0.79
C VAL A 303 4.34 -9.55 -0.28
N PRO A 304 5.66 -9.25 -0.31
CA PRO A 304 6.53 -9.74 -1.35
C PRO A 304 6.84 -11.23 -1.20
N VAL A 305 6.90 -11.91 -2.35
CA VAL A 305 7.25 -13.32 -2.49
C VAL A 305 8.30 -13.47 -3.57
N GLU A 306 9.04 -14.57 -3.52
CA GLU A 306 10.08 -14.92 -4.47
C GLU A 306 10.02 -16.41 -4.84
N LYS A 307 10.69 -16.76 -5.94
CA LYS A 307 10.90 -18.15 -6.35
C LYS A 307 12.29 -18.61 -5.93
N ALA A 308 12.37 -19.80 -5.37
CA ALA A 308 13.63 -20.44 -5.03
C ALA A 308 13.62 -21.93 -5.42
N MET A 309 14.80 -22.50 -5.62
CA MET A 309 14.97 -23.95 -5.73
C MET A 309 15.03 -24.57 -4.34
N LYS A 310 14.23 -25.60 -4.08
CA LYS A 310 14.42 -26.53 -2.95
C LYS A 310 14.60 -27.94 -3.51
N GLY A 311 15.85 -28.41 -3.52
CA GLY A 311 16.22 -29.61 -4.29
C GLY A 311 15.95 -29.40 -5.78
N THR A 312 15.10 -30.23 -6.36
CA THR A 312 14.69 -30.15 -7.77
C THR A 312 13.37 -29.40 -8.01
N HIS A 313 12.74 -28.83 -6.96
CA HIS A 313 11.43 -28.20 -7.06
C HIS A 313 11.49 -26.68 -6.97
N ASN A 314 10.71 -26.01 -7.85
CA ASN A 314 10.46 -24.58 -7.81
C ASN A 314 9.43 -24.24 -6.73
N VAL A 315 9.86 -23.69 -5.60
CA VAL A 315 8.96 -23.27 -4.52
C VAL A 315 8.76 -21.76 -4.51
N GLN A 316 7.60 -21.32 -4.03
CA GLN A 316 7.35 -19.92 -3.71
C GLN A 316 7.61 -19.70 -2.21
N LEU A 317 8.35 -18.66 -1.88
CA LEU A 317 8.68 -18.28 -0.52
C LEU A 317 8.26 -16.83 -0.27
N PHE A 318 7.98 -16.49 0.98
CA PHE A 318 7.94 -15.08 1.38
C PHE A 318 9.36 -14.54 1.39
N MET A 319 9.58 -13.35 0.80
CA MET A 319 10.88 -12.70 0.89
C MET A 319 11.24 -12.43 2.36
N GLN A 320 12.52 -12.57 2.70
CA GLN A 320 13.02 -12.19 4.02
C GLN A 320 13.07 -10.66 4.12
N THR A 321 12.14 -10.10 4.89
CA THR A 321 12.01 -8.65 5.07
C THR A 321 12.16 -8.27 6.54
N SER A 322 11.89 -7.02 6.87
CA SER A 322 11.88 -6.46 8.23
C SER A 322 10.83 -7.06 9.17
N GLN A 323 9.98 -7.97 8.68
CA GLN A 323 8.94 -8.66 9.46
C GLN A 323 8.55 -10.01 8.86
N ASN A 324 7.67 -10.75 9.56
CA ASN A 324 7.07 -11.97 9.05
C ASN A 324 5.96 -11.67 8.02
N GLY A 325 6.26 -11.86 6.74
CA GLY A 325 5.30 -11.64 5.65
C GLY A 325 4.06 -12.54 5.70
N SER A 326 4.19 -13.79 6.14
CA SER A 326 3.06 -14.73 6.27
C SER A 326 2.07 -14.27 7.35
N GLN A 327 2.57 -13.80 8.49
CA GLN A 327 1.73 -13.26 9.56
C GLN A 327 0.96 -12.01 9.08
N ASN A 328 1.64 -11.08 8.41
CA ASN A 328 1.00 -9.88 7.86
C ASN A 328 -0.07 -10.23 6.82
N LEU A 329 0.25 -11.14 5.89
CA LEU A 329 -0.72 -11.64 4.89
C LEU A 329 -1.96 -12.23 5.55
N ASN A 330 -1.78 -13.02 6.61
CA ASN A 330 -2.89 -13.62 7.35
C ASN A 330 -3.74 -12.59 8.10
N ASN A 331 -3.12 -11.58 8.73
CA ASN A 331 -3.88 -10.49 9.37
C ASN A 331 -4.79 -9.78 8.36
N ILE A 332 -4.24 -9.40 7.19
CA ILE A 332 -4.99 -8.71 6.14
C ILE A 332 -6.09 -9.62 5.56
N ARG A 333 -5.78 -10.89 5.31
CA ARG A 333 -6.76 -11.88 4.83
C ARG A 333 -7.94 -12.00 5.80
N THR A 334 -7.67 -12.16 7.09
CA THR A 334 -8.69 -12.37 8.10
C THR A 334 -9.57 -11.14 8.30
N ILE A 335 -8.98 -9.93 8.35
CA ILE A 335 -9.77 -8.71 8.49
C ILE A 335 -10.60 -8.43 7.24
N ASN A 336 -10.07 -8.64 6.03
CA ASN A 336 -10.84 -8.52 4.78
C ASN A 336 -12.03 -9.48 4.77
N GLN A 337 -11.82 -10.74 5.18
CA GLN A 337 -12.91 -11.72 5.30
C GLN A 337 -13.95 -11.32 6.35
N SER A 338 -13.50 -10.76 7.48
CA SER A 338 -14.37 -10.24 8.54
C SER A 338 -15.23 -9.07 8.06
N VAL A 339 -14.64 -8.11 7.34
CA VAL A 339 -15.35 -6.97 6.75
C VAL A 339 -16.32 -7.45 5.68
N LYS A 340 -15.88 -8.31 4.74
CA LYS A 340 -16.71 -8.82 3.63
C LYS A 340 -18.01 -9.49 4.10
N LYS A 341 -17.97 -10.16 5.26
CA LYS A 341 -19.13 -10.81 5.88
C LYS A 341 -20.12 -9.83 6.51
N GLN A 342 -19.66 -8.68 6.97
CA GLN A 342 -20.44 -7.72 7.75
C GLN A 342 -20.89 -6.50 6.92
N LEU A 343 -20.09 -6.11 5.93
CA LEU A 343 -20.32 -4.96 5.09
C LEU A 343 -21.31 -5.29 3.97
N THR A 344 -22.27 -4.39 3.76
CA THR A 344 -23.24 -4.47 2.66
C THR A 344 -23.14 -3.25 1.75
N GLY A 345 -23.79 -3.33 0.58
CA GLY A 345 -23.80 -2.26 -0.41
C GLY A 345 -22.52 -2.17 -1.24
N VAL A 346 -22.41 -1.08 -2.02
CA VAL A 346 -21.32 -0.80 -2.97
C VAL A 346 -19.93 -0.89 -2.35
N TRP A 347 -19.77 -0.45 -1.10
CA TRP A 347 -18.47 -0.48 -0.42
C TRP A 347 -17.94 -1.90 -0.19
N ASN A 348 -18.81 -2.92 -0.23
CA ASN A 348 -18.40 -4.32 -0.14
C ASN A 348 -17.68 -4.82 -1.40
N ASN A 349 -17.66 -4.03 -2.49
CA ASN A 349 -16.91 -4.34 -3.72
C ASN A 349 -15.49 -3.75 -3.72
N TYR A 350 -15.05 -3.16 -2.60
CA TYR A 350 -13.69 -2.68 -2.41
C TYR A 350 -13.00 -3.54 -1.36
N PHE A 351 -11.73 -3.81 -1.58
CA PHE A 351 -10.90 -4.55 -0.65
C PHE A 351 -9.68 -3.73 -0.24
N TYR A 352 -9.19 -4.00 0.96
CA TYR A 352 -7.97 -3.42 1.51
C TYR A 352 -6.77 -4.23 1.03
N ASN A 353 -5.84 -3.56 0.34
CA ASN A 353 -4.62 -4.17 -0.23
C ASN A 353 -3.39 -3.97 0.68
N GLY A 354 -3.61 -3.56 1.93
CA GLY A 354 -2.58 -3.48 2.97
C GLY A 354 -2.21 -2.06 3.39
N SER A 355 -1.41 -1.98 4.45
CA SER A 355 -0.91 -0.70 4.98
C SER A 355 0.53 -0.80 5.43
N LEU A 356 1.23 0.32 5.36
CA LEU A 356 2.65 0.49 5.66
C LEU A 356 2.83 1.50 6.80
N TRP A 357 3.78 1.24 7.70
CA TRP A 357 4.12 2.11 8.84
C TRP A 357 5.58 1.88 9.27
N ILE A 358 6.09 2.72 10.18
CA ILE A 358 7.46 2.62 10.73
C ILE A 358 7.41 2.24 12.20
N ASN A 359 8.19 1.24 12.57
CA ASN A 359 8.37 0.91 13.97
C ASN A 359 9.14 2.01 14.71
N THR A 360 8.42 2.81 15.49
CA THR A 360 8.95 3.89 16.32
C THR A 360 9.15 3.47 17.78
N ALA A 361 9.05 2.17 18.11
CA ALA A 361 9.24 1.68 19.47
C ALA A 361 10.63 2.07 20.01
N GLY A 362 10.67 2.60 21.23
CA GLY A 362 11.87 3.17 21.85
C GLY A 362 12.09 4.67 21.61
N TYR A 363 11.27 5.30 20.75
CA TYR A 363 11.28 6.75 20.50
C TYR A 363 10.04 7.38 21.15
N ASN A 364 10.16 7.71 22.43
CA ASN A 364 9.01 7.99 23.31
C ASN A 364 8.45 9.41 23.24
N SER A 365 8.90 10.24 22.30
CA SER A 365 8.41 11.62 22.15
C SER A 365 8.30 12.00 20.68
N THR A 366 7.39 12.91 20.34
CA THR A 366 7.24 13.43 18.97
C THR A 366 8.56 13.97 18.39
N PRO A 367 9.38 14.75 19.14
CA PRO A 367 10.69 15.17 18.62
C PRO A 367 11.65 13.99 18.34
N ALA A 368 11.67 12.97 19.19
CA ALA A 368 12.52 11.79 18.98
C ALA A 368 12.07 10.98 17.75
N GLN A 369 10.75 10.84 17.56
CA GLN A 369 10.17 10.19 16.41
C GLN A 369 10.46 10.98 15.12
N ALA A 370 10.28 12.30 15.15
CA ALA A 370 10.60 13.16 14.00
C ALA A 370 12.08 13.10 13.62
N ALA A 371 12.98 13.17 14.61
CA ALA A 371 14.41 13.03 14.40
C ALA A 371 14.78 11.65 13.82
N LEU A 372 14.10 10.58 14.25
CA LEU A 372 14.24 9.26 13.64
C LEU A 372 13.87 9.30 12.16
N LEU A 373 12.69 9.83 11.81
CA LEU A 373 12.24 9.88 10.42
C LEU A 373 13.20 10.70 9.54
N ASP A 374 13.71 11.82 10.05
CA ASP A 374 14.74 12.62 9.38
C ASP A 374 16.04 11.84 9.20
N SER A 375 16.45 11.06 10.20
CA SER A 375 17.66 10.22 10.11
C SER A 375 17.54 9.09 9.09
N LEU A 376 16.34 8.52 8.94
CA LEU A 376 16.06 7.49 7.94
C LEU A 376 16.03 8.10 6.53
N SER A 377 15.55 9.34 6.39
CA SER A 377 15.59 10.10 5.14
C SER A 377 15.00 9.28 3.98
N TYR A 378 15.66 9.26 2.83
CA TYR A 378 15.28 8.43 1.69
C TYR A 378 15.43 6.91 1.92
N ASP A 379 16.02 6.43 3.02
CA ASP A 379 16.05 4.99 3.39
C ASP A 379 14.82 4.56 4.21
N LEU A 380 13.83 5.44 4.42
CA LEU A 380 12.57 5.14 5.14
C LEU A 380 11.82 3.91 4.62
N SER A 381 11.93 3.63 3.31
CA SER A 381 11.31 2.47 2.67
C SER A 381 12.03 1.14 2.89
N ASN A 382 13.19 1.15 3.54
CA ASN A 382 14.05 -0.01 3.65
C ASN A 382 13.40 -1.13 4.47
N SER A 383 13.07 -2.20 3.76
CA SER A 383 12.37 -3.34 4.32
C SER A 383 13.28 -4.56 4.50
N ALA A 384 14.60 -4.38 4.50
CA ALA A 384 15.55 -5.46 4.80
C ALA A 384 15.40 -5.98 6.25
N PRO A 385 15.81 -7.23 6.54
CA PRO A 385 15.83 -7.74 7.91
C PRO A 385 16.50 -6.77 8.89
N GLY A 386 15.88 -6.57 10.05
CA GLY A 386 16.36 -5.65 11.09
C GLY A 386 16.02 -4.17 10.86
N LYS A 387 15.46 -3.77 9.71
CA LYS A 387 15.00 -2.40 9.46
C LYS A 387 13.64 -2.12 10.10
N LEU A 388 13.19 -0.86 10.07
CA LEU A 388 12.04 -0.38 10.85
C LEU A 388 10.70 -0.41 10.09
N THR A 389 10.69 -0.52 8.77
CA THR A 389 9.45 -0.58 7.99
C THR A 389 8.63 -1.82 8.36
N ARG A 390 7.30 -1.69 8.50
CA ARG A 390 6.37 -2.77 8.90
C ARG A 390 5.08 -2.74 8.06
N GLY A 391 4.24 -3.76 8.20
CA GLY A 391 3.02 -3.94 7.41
C GLY A 391 3.25 -4.49 5.99
N SER A 392 2.65 -3.87 4.98
CA SER A 392 2.74 -4.28 3.57
C SER A 392 3.93 -3.60 2.89
N VAL A 393 5.11 -4.17 3.06
CA VAL A 393 6.41 -3.62 2.63
C VAL A 393 6.62 -3.52 1.11
N SER A 394 5.69 -4.04 0.32
CA SER A 394 5.59 -3.85 -1.13
C SER A 394 4.19 -3.39 -1.52
N ALA A 395 3.56 -2.56 -0.68
CA ALA A 395 2.25 -1.98 -0.95
C ALA A 395 2.28 -1.09 -2.20
N TYR A 396 1.25 -1.25 -3.03
CA TYR A 396 0.93 -0.43 -4.19
C TYR A 396 -0.60 -0.40 -4.32
N ASN A 397 -1.12 0.61 -5.02
CA ASN A 397 -2.44 0.55 -5.62
C ASN A 397 -2.30 0.27 -7.11
N ILE A 398 -3.01 -0.72 -7.64
CA ILE A 398 -2.93 -1.07 -9.07
C ILE A 398 -3.26 0.10 -10.00
N THR A 399 -3.95 1.14 -9.49
CA THR A 399 -4.33 2.32 -10.25
C THR A 399 -3.46 3.56 -9.99
N MET A 400 -2.53 3.56 -9.03
CA MET A 400 -1.72 4.74 -8.68
C MET A 400 -0.21 4.49 -8.76
N GLU A 401 0.21 3.25 -8.51
CA GLU A 401 1.61 2.79 -8.51
C GLU A 401 1.82 1.62 -9.50
N THR A 402 0.99 1.55 -10.56
CA THR A 402 0.97 0.44 -11.53
C THR A 402 2.36 0.09 -12.05
N TYR A 403 3.14 1.13 -12.39
CA TYR A 403 4.42 1.01 -13.09
C TYR A 403 5.65 0.94 -12.18
N VAL A 404 5.43 0.87 -10.85
CA VAL A 404 6.52 0.81 -9.85
C VAL A 404 6.35 -0.31 -8.82
N GLN A 405 5.30 -1.12 -8.91
CA GLN A 405 5.02 -2.21 -7.96
C GLN A 405 6.18 -3.23 -7.80
N VAL A 406 7.05 -3.35 -8.81
CA VAL A 406 8.24 -4.21 -8.79
C VAL A 406 9.56 -3.44 -8.97
N GLY A 407 9.56 -2.14 -8.65
CA GLY A 407 10.73 -1.27 -8.83
C GLY A 407 10.54 -0.22 -9.94
N PHE A 408 11.48 0.73 -10.05
CA PHE A 408 11.40 1.83 -11.03
C PHE A 408 11.86 1.46 -12.46
N ASN A 409 12.67 0.41 -12.61
CA ASN A 409 13.14 -0.06 -13.91
C ASN A 409 13.35 -1.59 -13.91
N PRO A 410 12.32 -2.38 -13.60
CA PRO A 410 12.43 -3.83 -13.57
C PRO A 410 12.61 -4.38 -14.98
N THR A 411 13.60 -5.26 -15.16
CA THR A 411 13.75 -6.07 -16.38
C THR A 411 13.12 -7.45 -16.25
N SER A 412 12.69 -7.80 -15.04
CA SER A 412 12.12 -9.09 -14.67
C SER A 412 11.40 -8.96 -13.33
N ILE A 413 10.30 -9.71 -13.15
CA ILE A 413 9.59 -9.80 -11.87
C ILE A 413 10.44 -10.52 -10.82
N HIS A 414 11.15 -11.58 -11.21
CA HIS A 414 12.04 -12.33 -10.32
C HIS A 414 13.40 -11.63 -10.06
N GLY A 415 13.70 -10.54 -10.78
CA GLY A 415 14.83 -9.65 -10.48
C GLY A 415 14.59 -8.70 -9.31
N ASN A 416 13.37 -8.68 -8.76
CA ASN A 416 13.05 -7.92 -7.57
C ASN A 416 13.43 -8.71 -6.30
N SER A 417 14.08 -8.04 -5.38
CA SER A 417 14.65 -8.54 -4.13
C SER A 417 14.35 -7.54 -3.02
N VAL A 418 14.61 -7.91 -1.77
CA VAL A 418 14.46 -6.99 -0.62
C VAL A 418 15.22 -5.66 -0.79
N SER A 419 16.31 -5.66 -1.57
CA SER A 419 17.16 -4.48 -1.79
C SER A 419 16.57 -3.45 -2.75
N ASN A 420 15.61 -3.81 -3.59
CA ASN A 420 14.99 -2.94 -4.60
C ASN A 420 13.45 -2.90 -4.52
N LEU A 421 12.86 -3.48 -3.47
CA LEU A 421 11.43 -3.30 -3.17
C LEU A 421 11.05 -1.82 -3.14
N VAL A 422 9.90 -1.53 -3.74
CA VAL A 422 9.25 -0.23 -3.70
C VAL A 422 7.97 -0.33 -2.89
N ASN A 423 7.70 0.71 -2.12
CA ASN A 423 6.48 0.92 -1.34
C ASN A 423 6.23 2.43 -1.23
N CYS A 424 5.17 2.84 -0.55
CA CYS A 424 4.78 4.25 -0.41
C CYS A 424 5.95 5.14 0.04
N PHE A 425 6.73 4.70 1.03
CA PHE A 425 7.88 5.47 1.54
C PHE A 425 9.06 5.60 0.57
N SER A 426 9.04 4.87 -0.54
CA SER A 426 10.04 5.02 -1.61
C SER A 426 9.88 6.36 -2.33
N CYS A 427 8.65 6.88 -2.37
CA CYS A 427 8.29 8.17 -2.94
C CYS A 427 7.94 9.22 -1.87
N HIS A 428 7.56 8.78 -0.67
CA HIS A 428 7.11 9.61 0.45
C HIS A 428 8.06 9.49 1.63
N ASN A 429 8.99 10.42 1.75
CA ASN A 429 9.97 10.41 2.84
C ASN A 429 10.34 11.82 3.26
N THR A 430 11.21 11.91 4.26
CA THR A 430 11.55 13.19 4.88
C THR A 430 12.56 14.01 4.10
N TYR A 431 13.10 13.52 2.98
CA TYR A 431 14.08 14.24 2.17
C TYR A 431 13.42 15.05 1.06
N TYR A 432 13.77 16.33 0.97
CA TYR A 432 13.43 17.17 -0.17
C TYR A 432 14.53 18.19 -0.44
N LYS A 433 15.13 18.15 -1.65
CA LYS A 433 16.17 19.10 -2.08
C LYS A 433 17.28 19.32 -1.04
N SER A 434 17.83 18.23 -0.48
CA SER A 434 18.86 18.24 0.57
C SER A 434 18.44 18.75 1.95
N ASN A 435 17.15 18.98 2.17
CA ASN A 435 16.59 19.32 3.48
C ASN A 435 15.82 18.12 4.04
N LEU A 436 15.67 18.11 5.36
CA LEU A 436 14.99 17.04 6.10
C LEU A 436 13.83 17.62 6.90
N SER A 437 12.66 16.98 6.80
CA SER A 437 11.50 17.25 7.63
C SER A 437 10.46 16.14 7.43
N PRO A 438 9.78 15.65 8.48
CA PRO A 438 8.61 14.80 8.31
C PRO A 438 7.48 15.46 7.50
N LEU A 439 7.40 16.81 7.43
CA LEU A 439 6.44 17.49 6.54
C LEU A 439 6.67 17.15 5.05
N PHE A 440 7.90 16.83 4.65
CA PHE A 440 8.24 16.54 3.25
C PHE A 440 7.71 15.17 2.78
N ILE A 441 7.21 14.33 3.69
CA ILE A 441 6.54 13.07 3.35
C ILE A 441 5.31 13.33 2.47
N SER A 442 4.60 14.44 2.65
CA SER A 442 3.50 14.83 1.73
C SER A 442 4.08 15.54 0.51
N HIS A 443 3.91 14.95 -0.67
CA HIS A 443 4.27 15.63 -1.92
C HIS A 443 3.37 16.82 -2.24
N VAL A 444 2.19 16.91 -1.62
CA VAL A 444 1.33 18.11 -1.73
C VAL A 444 1.92 19.26 -0.93
N PHE A 445 2.53 18.98 0.25
CA PHE A 445 3.25 20.00 1.00
C PHE A 445 4.46 20.53 0.22
N THR A 446 5.31 19.65 -0.31
CA THR A 446 6.45 20.08 -1.13
C THR A 446 6.01 20.74 -2.44
N GLY A 447 4.89 20.28 -3.02
CA GLY A 447 4.25 20.93 -4.16
C GLY A 447 3.74 22.34 -3.85
N TYR A 448 3.14 22.56 -2.69
CA TYR A 448 2.71 23.88 -2.22
C TYR A 448 3.91 24.82 -1.99
N VAL A 449 5.00 24.32 -1.39
CA VAL A 449 6.25 25.09 -1.30
C VAL A 449 6.77 25.48 -2.68
N GLY A 450 6.72 24.56 -3.65
CA GLY A 450 7.09 24.84 -5.05
C GLY A 450 6.19 25.89 -5.72
N ASP A 451 4.87 25.84 -5.50
CA ASP A 451 3.91 26.82 -6.00
C ASP A 451 4.20 28.21 -5.43
N LEU A 452 4.47 28.31 -4.12
CA LEU A 452 4.91 29.56 -3.48
C LEU A 452 6.23 30.10 -4.06
N GLN A 453 7.09 29.23 -4.59
CA GLN A 453 8.32 29.58 -5.30
C GLN A 453 8.09 29.93 -6.79
N GLY A 454 6.85 29.85 -7.28
CA GLY A 454 6.47 30.20 -8.65
C GLY A 454 6.54 29.04 -9.65
N LEU A 455 6.68 27.79 -9.18
CA LEU A 455 6.64 26.62 -10.05
C LEU A 455 5.20 26.30 -10.48
N ASN A 456 5.02 25.97 -11.76
CA ASN A 456 3.74 25.45 -12.22
C ASN A 456 3.59 23.95 -11.91
N ARG A 457 2.36 23.42 -12.06
CA ARG A 457 2.04 22.00 -11.78
C ARG A 457 2.94 20.99 -12.49
N LYS A 458 3.30 21.25 -13.76
CA LYS A 458 4.17 20.35 -14.53
C LYS A 458 5.58 20.35 -13.93
N GLN A 459 6.13 21.51 -13.60
CA GLN A 459 7.44 21.63 -12.96
C GLN A 459 7.46 20.95 -11.60
N ILE A 460 6.44 21.16 -10.75
CA ILE A 460 6.30 20.49 -9.46
C ILE A 460 6.35 18.97 -9.61
N LYS A 461 5.55 18.41 -10.55
CA LYS A 461 5.54 16.96 -10.79
C LYS A 461 6.87 16.44 -11.31
N ASP A 462 7.48 17.13 -12.27
CA ASP A 462 8.75 16.72 -12.86
C ASP A 462 9.89 16.77 -11.82
N GLU A 463 9.89 17.76 -10.92
CA GLU A 463 10.84 17.83 -9.79
C GLU A 463 10.65 16.69 -8.80
N HIS A 464 9.41 16.41 -8.41
CA HIS A 464 9.08 15.32 -7.50
C HIS A 464 9.55 13.96 -8.06
N VAL A 465 9.26 13.67 -9.32
CA VAL A 465 9.69 12.42 -9.98
C VAL A 465 11.22 12.32 -10.05
N LYS A 466 11.91 13.41 -10.43
CA LYS A 466 13.38 13.43 -10.48
C LYS A 466 13.99 13.14 -9.12
N ASP A 467 13.45 13.71 -8.05
CA ASP A 467 13.98 13.50 -6.70
C ASP A 467 13.76 12.04 -6.26
N ILE A 468 12.60 11.46 -6.51
CA ILE A 468 12.31 10.04 -6.23
C ILE A 468 13.30 9.11 -6.93
N VAL A 469 13.51 9.29 -8.24
CA VAL A 469 14.42 8.42 -9.02
C VAL A 469 15.86 8.58 -8.53
N LYS A 470 16.29 9.82 -8.24
CA LYS A 470 17.61 10.09 -7.66
C LYS A 470 17.78 9.37 -6.32
N GLN A 471 16.82 9.52 -5.42
CA GLN A 471 16.82 8.87 -4.10
C GLN A 471 16.83 7.34 -4.21
N PHE A 472 16.04 6.78 -5.14
CA PHE A 472 16.04 5.33 -5.40
C PHE A 472 17.40 4.83 -5.86
N ASN A 473 18.04 5.52 -6.80
CA ASN A 473 19.38 5.16 -7.25
C ASN A 473 20.44 5.29 -6.14
N LEU A 474 20.30 6.28 -5.25
CA LEU A 474 21.16 6.41 -4.07
C LEU A 474 20.99 5.22 -3.12
N ARG A 475 19.74 4.81 -2.83
CA ARG A 475 19.46 3.61 -2.02
C ARG A 475 20.15 2.37 -2.60
N LEU A 476 19.99 2.12 -3.91
CA LEU A 476 20.60 0.96 -4.56
C LEU A 476 22.13 0.97 -4.40
N LYS A 477 22.78 2.12 -4.61
CA LYS A 477 24.24 2.26 -4.45
C LYS A 477 24.72 2.03 -3.01
N LEU A 478 23.96 2.49 -2.02
CA LEU A 478 24.30 2.26 -0.60
C LEU A 478 24.19 0.78 -0.25
N ARG A 479 23.22 0.07 -0.82
CA ARG A 479 22.96 -1.35 -0.55
C ARG A 479 23.95 -2.29 -1.22
N THR A 480 24.61 -1.87 -2.30
CA THR A 480 25.70 -2.64 -2.93
C THR A 480 27.06 -2.52 -2.20
N LYS A 481 27.18 -1.62 -1.21
CA LYS A 481 28.41 -1.39 -0.44
C LYS A 481 28.41 -1.99 0.96
N GLN A 482 27.27 -2.55 1.39
CA GLN A 482 27.10 -3.34 2.61
C GLN A 482 27.09 -4.81 2.22
#